data_AF-A0A261WJE8-F1
#
_entry.id   AF-A0A261WJE8-F1
#
_cell.length_a   1.000
_cell.length_b   1.000
_cell.length_c   1.000
_cell.angle_alpha   90.00
_cell.angle_beta   90.00
_cell.angle_gamma   90.00
#
_symmetry.space_group_name_H-M   'P 1'
#
loop_
_entity.id
_entity.type
_entity.pdbx_description
1 polymer ?
#
loop_
_entity_poly.entity_id
_entity_poly.type
_entity_poly.pdbx_seq_one_letter_code
_entity_poly.pdbx_strand_id
1 'polypeptide(L)'
;MIALRLMAGSVAALLIGAQAQAADIGLYPTGPAQDSAFIRFINATAAPLQVVAQEGQAPLQLDAAKPVSPFFPVQASSSIKGTLISGEKKLPMDVSVEPGEFATVVLTVQPDGRLAPVTVREQPDDFNGLKASLAFFSLDAGCVEASLRPAGRTADLFKAIPTGTLQRRSINPVSLSVQLVCANATVGAPLDLGDLKAGERYSVLLVPSATGPRLLSATDTLSN
;
A
#
# COMPACT_ATOMS: atom_id res chain seq x y z
N MET A 1 74.78 57.13 -15.24
CA MET A 1 74.31 58.06 -14.20
C MET A 1 72.85 57.75 -13.92
N ILE A 2 72.56 57.54 -12.64
CA ILE A 2 71.27 57.15 -12.06
C ILE A 2 70.23 58.26 -12.29
N ALA A 3 69.00 57.88 -12.66
CA ALA A 3 67.83 58.76 -12.53
C ALA A 3 66.62 57.92 -12.11
N LEU A 4 66.39 57.90 -10.80
CA LEU A 4 65.19 57.42 -10.15
C LEU A 4 64.03 58.37 -10.54
N ARG A 5 62.96 57.84 -11.15
CA ARG A 5 61.72 58.58 -11.41
C ARG A 5 60.54 57.83 -10.80
N LEU A 6 59.83 58.52 -9.90
CA LEU A 6 58.51 58.16 -9.40
C LEU A 6 57.49 58.12 -10.56
N MET A 7 56.67 57.08 -10.60
CA MET A 7 55.34 57.07 -11.23
C MET A 7 54.43 56.22 -10.34
N ALA A 8 53.47 56.83 -9.66
CA ALA A 8 52.10 57.08 -10.13
C ALA A 8 51.19 55.86 -9.90
N GLY A 9 50.17 56.07 -9.08
CA GLY A 9 49.28 55.03 -8.57
C GLY A 9 48.33 54.43 -9.60
N SER A 10 47.70 53.34 -9.20
CA SER A 10 46.41 52.90 -9.75
C SER A 10 45.65 52.11 -8.69
N VAL A 11 44.43 52.58 -8.45
CA VAL A 11 43.38 52.02 -7.60
C VAL A 11 42.92 50.70 -8.22
N ALA A 12 43.10 49.58 -7.52
CA ALA A 12 42.50 48.30 -7.91
C ALA A 12 41.13 48.17 -7.25
N ALA A 13 40.09 48.24 -8.08
CA ALA A 13 38.68 48.18 -7.72
C ALA A 13 38.29 46.82 -7.11
N LEU A 14 37.38 46.90 -6.12
CA LEU A 14 36.66 45.79 -5.52
C LEU A 14 35.95 44.95 -6.58
N LEU A 15 36.18 43.63 -6.56
CA LEU A 15 35.27 42.65 -7.14
C LEU A 15 34.63 41.83 -6.02
N ILE A 16 33.34 42.10 -5.87
CA ILE A 16 32.38 41.55 -4.93
C ILE A 16 32.16 40.07 -5.27
N GLY A 17 32.75 39.17 -4.49
CA GLY A 17 32.45 37.74 -4.52
C GLY A 17 31.28 37.41 -3.60
N ALA A 18 30.07 37.87 -3.95
CA ALA A 18 28.85 37.44 -3.26
C ALA A 18 28.37 36.10 -3.84
N GLN A 19 28.96 34.99 -3.39
CA GLN A 19 28.34 33.67 -3.55
C GLN A 19 27.46 33.38 -2.34
N ALA A 20 26.32 34.06 -2.28
CA ALA A 20 25.20 33.66 -1.44
C ALA A 20 24.29 32.76 -2.29
N GLN A 21 24.60 31.46 -2.34
CA GLN A 21 23.59 30.48 -2.68
C GLN A 21 22.93 30.09 -1.36
N ALA A 22 21.83 30.78 -1.07
CA ALA A 22 20.91 30.36 -0.02
C ALA A 22 20.39 28.97 -0.38
N ALA A 23 20.80 27.96 0.38
CA ALA A 23 20.04 26.74 0.51
C ALA A 23 18.76 27.12 1.28
N ASP A 24 17.61 26.98 0.64
CA ASP A 24 16.31 27.14 1.31
C ASP A 24 16.25 26.18 2.49
N ILE A 25 16.19 26.73 3.71
CA ILE A 25 15.90 25.96 4.91
C ILE A 25 14.40 25.66 4.85
N GLY A 26 14.05 24.47 4.38
CA GLY A 26 12.68 23.96 4.46
C GLY A 26 12.27 23.84 5.93
N LEU A 27 11.70 24.90 6.49
CA LEU A 27 11.26 24.94 7.89
C LEU A 27 9.98 24.12 8.13
N TYR A 28 9.31 23.65 7.07
CA TYR A 28 8.19 22.70 7.13
C TYR A 28 8.13 21.85 5.84
N PRO A 29 7.76 20.56 5.91
CA PRO A 29 7.51 19.77 4.72
C PRO A 29 6.08 20.03 4.20
N THR A 30 5.90 20.93 3.23
CA THR A 30 4.67 20.96 2.42
C THR A 30 4.96 20.37 1.04
N GLY A 31 4.89 19.04 0.97
CA GLY A 31 4.97 18.29 -0.27
C GLY A 31 3.59 17.76 -0.70
N PRO A 32 3.42 17.34 -1.97
CA PRO A 32 2.19 16.71 -2.48
C PRO A 32 1.66 15.55 -1.62
N ALA A 33 2.54 14.93 -0.83
CA ALA A 33 2.24 13.82 0.05
C ALA A 33 1.32 14.17 1.24
N GLN A 34 1.25 15.43 1.69
CA GLN A 34 0.30 15.80 2.76
C GLN A 34 -1.16 15.91 2.26
N ASP A 35 -1.36 16.15 0.96
CA ASP A 35 -2.70 16.21 0.36
C ASP A 35 -3.08 14.90 -0.35
N SER A 36 -2.14 13.96 -0.46
CA SER A 36 -2.33 12.70 -1.17
C SER A 36 -2.68 11.57 -0.22
N ALA A 37 -3.68 10.81 -0.62
CA ALA A 37 -4.05 9.53 -0.05
C ALA A 37 -4.08 8.47 -1.17
N PHE A 38 -4.15 7.20 -0.81
CA PHE A 38 -4.11 6.11 -1.80
C PHE A 38 -5.25 5.13 -1.58
N ILE A 39 -5.88 4.68 -2.67
CA ILE A 39 -6.94 3.67 -2.61
C ILE A 39 -6.67 2.54 -3.61
N ARG A 40 -6.92 1.29 -3.22
CA ARG A 40 -6.96 0.16 -4.15
C ARG A 40 -8.20 -0.69 -3.94
N PHE A 41 -8.47 -1.54 -4.92
CA PHE A 41 -9.60 -2.45 -4.97
C PHE A 41 -9.14 -3.89 -5.13
N ILE A 42 -9.79 -4.79 -4.42
CA ILE A 42 -9.53 -6.23 -4.48
C ILE A 42 -10.85 -6.98 -4.63
N ASN A 43 -10.90 -7.88 -5.63
CA ASN A 43 -11.98 -8.83 -5.80
C ASN A 43 -11.62 -10.15 -5.09
N ALA A 44 -12.26 -10.42 -3.95
CA ALA A 44 -12.13 -11.70 -3.25
C ALA A 44 -13.29 -12.67 -3.57
N THR A 45 -14.11 -12.35 -4.57
CA THR A 45 -15.26 -13.16 -5.00
C THR A 45 -14.97 -13.96 -6.27
N ALA A 46 -15.89 -14.84 -6.67
CA ALA A 46 -15.76 -15.60 -7.92
C ALA A 46 -16.24 -14.81 -9.16
N ALA A 47 -17.21 -13.91 -8.99
CA ALA A 47 -17.73 -13.10 -10.08
C ALA A 47 -16.77 -11.91 -10.34
N PRO A 48 -16.64 -11.44 -11.60
CA PRO A 48 -15.90 -10.23 -11.89
C PRO A 48 -16.46 -9.03 -11.10
N LEU A 49 -15.55 -8.16 -10.67
CA LEU A 49 -15.85 -6.91 -10.00
C LEU A 49 -15.58 -5.75 -10.96
N GLN A 50 -16.56 -4.85 -11.07
CA GLN A 50 -16.39 -3.56 -11.71
C GLN A 50 -16.41 -2.45 -10.65
N VAL A 51 -15.48 -1.52 -10.73
CA VAL A 51 -15.45 -0.33 -9.87
C VAL A 51 -15.75 0.89 -10.73
N VAL A 52 -16.84 1.58 -10.41
CA VAL A 52 -17.27 2.82 -11.06
C VAL A 52 -17.11 3.96 -10.06
N ALA A 53 -16.06 4.78 -10.21
CA ALA A 53 -15.82 5.93 -9.34
C ALA A 53 -16.67 7.15 -9.73
N GLN A 54 -16.92 7.34 -11.03
CA GLN A 54 -17.74 8.43 -11.54
C GLN A 54 -18.63 7.92 -12.68
N GLU A 55 -19.88 8.37 -12.71
CA GLU A 55 -20.79 8.06 -13.82
C GLU A 55 -20.21 8.56 -15.15
N GLY A 56 -20.27 7.70 -16.18
CA GLY A 56 -19.74 7.99 -17.51
C GLY A 56 -18.26 7.68 -17.72
N GLN A 57 -17.50 7.33 -16.67
CA GLN A 57 -16.14 6.81 -16.82
C GLN A 57 -16.15 5.30 -17.08
N ALA A 58 -15.12 4.83 -17.80
CA ALA A 58 -14.92 3.40 -18.00
C ALA A 58 -14.65 2.72 -16.64
N PRO A 59 -15.35 1.61 -16.30
CA PRO A 59 -15.14 0.91 -15.05
C PRO A 59 -13.76 0.24 -15.00
N LEU A 60 -13.14 0.25 -13.83
CA LEU A 60 -12.03 -0.65 -13.53
C LEU A 60 -12.57 -2.08 -13.40
N GLN A 61 -12.00 -3.01 -14.16
CA GLN A 61 -12.38 -4.43 -14.15
C GLN A 61 -11.37 -5.25 -13.35
N LEU A 62 -11.85 -6.07 -12.42
CA LEU A 62 -11.07 -7.00 -11.60
C LEU A 62 -11.70 -8.40 -11.68
N ASP A 63 -11.03 -9.33 -12.33
CA ASP A 63 -11.45 -10.72 -12.49
C ASP A 63 -10.56 -11.68 -11.68
N ALA A 64 -10.78 -12.99 -11.82
CA ALA A 64 -10.00 -13.99 -11.11
C ALA A 64 -8.51 -14.04 -11.51
N ALA A 65 -8.16 -13.61 -12.74
CA ALA A 65 -6.78 -13.57 -13.21
C ALA A 65 -6.06 -12.30 -12.75
N LYS A 66 -6.78 -11.19 -12.62
CA LYS A 66 -6.28 -9.92 -12.09
C LYS A 66 -7.22 -9.37 -11.01
N PRO A 67 -7.24 -9.99 -9.81
CA PRO A 67 -8.19 -9.63 -8.77
C PRO A 67 -7.82 -8.35 -8.01
N VAL A 68 -6.62 -7.79 -8.23
CA VAL A 68 -6.08 -6.67 -7.47
C VAL A 68 -5.72 -5.52 -8.39
N SER A 69 -6.18 -4.31 -8.04
CA SER A 69 -5.77 -3.08 -8.70
C SER A 69 -4.45 -2.56 -8.13
N PRO A 70 -3.72 -1.68 -8.86
CA PRO A 70 -2.75 -0.81 -8.20
C PRO A 70 -3.45 0.11 -7.19
N PHE A 71 -2.65 0.79 -6.37
CA PHE A 71 -3.07 1.93 -5.58
C PHE A 71 -3.17 3.18 -6.45
N PHE A 72 -4.34 3.82 -6.44
CA PHE A 72 -4.60 5.07 -7.13
C PHE A 72 -4.44 6.24 -6.16
N PRO A 73 -3.73 7.32 -6.55
CA PRO A 73 -3.71 8.54 -5.77
C PRO A 73 -5.09 9.20 -5.78
N VAL A 74 -5.51 9.68 -4.62
CA VAL A 74 -6.79 10.36 -4.39
C VAL A 74 -6.56 11.56 -3.48
N GLN A 75 -7.48 12.53 -3.55
CA GLN A 75 -7.46 13.67 -2.64
C GLN A 75 -7.74 13.20 -1.21
N ALA A 76 -6.84 13.51 -0.28
CA ALA A 76 -7.01 13.18 1.13
C ALA A 76 -8.23 13.87 1.76
N SER A 77 -8.78 13.24 2.80
CA SER A 77 -9.91 13.69 3.64
C SER A 77 -11.20 14.03 2.87
N SER A 78 -11.28 13.71 1.58
CA SER A 78 -12.47 13.81 0.76
C SER A 78 -13.20 12.47 0.68
N SER A 79 -14.53 12.50 0.64
CA SER A 79 -15.35 11.30 0.42
C SER A 79 -15.20 10.83 -1.03
N ILE A 80 -14.63 9.64 -1.22
CA ILE A 80 -14.51 8.96 -2.50
C ILE A 80 -15.76 8.10 -2.67
N LYS A 81 -16.67 8.60 -3.52
CA LYS A 81 -17.92 7.91 -3.84
C LYS A 81 -17.76 7.03 -5.07
N GLY A 82 -18.54 5.96 -5.14
CA GLY A 82 -18.59 5.10 -6.30
C GLY A 82 -19.58 3.96 -6.15
N THR A 83 -19.55 3.04 -7.10
CA THR A 83 -20.34 1.81 -7.07
C THR A 83 -19.45 0.62 -7.40
N LEU A 84 -19.52 -0.41 -6.56
CA LEU A 84 -18.95 -1.73 -6.82
C LEU A 84 -20.04 -2.60 -7.46
N ILE A 85 -19.75 -3.17 -8.61
CA ILE A 85 -20.69 -3.99 -9.38
C ILE A 85 -20.14 -5.41 -9.47
N SER A 86 -20.92 -6.40 -9.04
CA SER A 86 -20.57 -7.82 -9.17
C SER A 86 -21.80 -8.61 -9.58
N GLY A 87 -21.79 -9.11 -10.82
CA GLY A 87 -22.99 -9.62 -11.47
C GLY A 87 -24.09 -8.56 -11.51
N GLU A 88 -25.27 -8.91 -11.01
CA GLU A 88 -26.43 -8.00 -10.94
C GLU A 88 -26.42 -7.09 -9.70
N LYS A 89 -25.51 -7.33 -8.75
CA LYS A 89 -25.44 -6.57 -7.50
C LYS A 89 -24.67 -5.28 -7.70
N LYS A 90 -25.26 -4.18 -7.23
CA LYS A 90 -24.64 -2.86 -7.14
C LYS A 90 -24.55 -2.46 -5.67
N LEU A 91 -23.34 -2.18 -5.22
CA LEU A 91 -23.03 -1.82 -3.83
C LEU A 91 -22.46 -0.40 -3.84
N PRO A 92 -23.11 0.57 -3.19
CA PRO A 92 -22.54 1.90 -3.07
C PRO A 92 -21.25 1.84 -2.26
N MET A 93 -20.31 2.70 -2.62
CA MET A 93 -19.05 2.89 -1.92
C MET A 93 -18.93 4.36 -1.53
N ASP A 94 -18.54 4.59 -0.29
CA ASP A 94 -18.17 5.90 0.24
C ASP A 94 -16.98 5.69 1.18
N VAL A 95 -15.79 6.12 0.75
CA VAL A 95 -14.54 5.91 1.48
C VAL A 95 -13.83 7.23 1.64
N SER A 96 -13.56 7.65 2.88
CA SER A 96 -12.56 8.69 3.17
C SER A 96 -11.20 8.06 3.43
N VAL A 97 -10.13 8.76 3.10
CA VAL A 97 -8.75 8.32 3.33
C VAL A 97 -7.95 9.50 3.83
N GLU A 98 -7.25 9.35 4.94
CA GLU A 98 -6.50 10.45 5.56
C GLU A 98 -5.16 10.73 4.84
N PRO A 99 -4.53 11.90 5.05
CA PRO A 99 -3.21 12.21 4.51
C PRO A 99 -2.16 11.12 4.71
N GLY A 100 -1.57 10.64 3.60
CA GLY A 100 -0.55 9.58 3.61
C GLY A 100 -1.07 8.18 3.90
N GLU A 101 -2.38 8.00 4.08
CA GLU A 101 -3.01 6.72 4.35
C GLU A 101 -3.26 5.92 3.05
N PHE A 102 -3.19 4.60 3.18
CA PHE A 102 -3.51 3.65 2.14
C PHE A 102 -4.79 2.90 2.51
N ALA A 103 -5.85 3.09 1.74
CA ALA A 103 -7.10 2.34 1.87
C ALA A 103 -7.14 1.16 0.88
N THR A 104 -7.50 -0.02 1.37
CA THR A 104 -7.77 -1.20 0.57
C THR A 104 -9.24 -1.57 0.72
N VAL A 105 -10.00 -1.48 -0.38
CA VAL A 105 -11.40 -1.91 -0.44
C VAL A 105 -11.47 -3.30 -1.04
N VAL A 106 -11.93 -4.27 -0.25
CA VAL A 106 -12.04 -5.68 -0.66
C VAL A 106 -13.50 -6.05 -0.79
N LEU A 107 -13.94 -6.48 -1.97
CA LEU A 107 -15.25 -7.11 -2.11
C LEU A 107 -15.14 -8.57 -1.66
N THR A 108 -15.84 -8.92 -0.58
CA THR A 108 -15.87 -10.27 0.01
C THR A 108 -17.24 -10.91 -0.15
N VAL A 109 -17.28 -12.24 -0.01
CA VAL A 109 -18.52 -13.00 0.18
C VAL A 109 -18.59 -13.43 1.64
N GLN A 110 -19.66 -13.03 2.33
CA GLN A 110 -19.90 -13.38 3.72
C GLN A 110 -20.41 -14.83 3.84
N PRO A 111 -20.36 -15.47 5.03
CA PRO A 111 -20.81 -16.85 5.21
C PRO A 111 -22.27 -17.11 4.80
N ASP A 112 -23.13 -16.09 4.86
CA ASP A 112 -24.53 -16.11 4.41
C ASP A 112 -24.68 -15.97 2.87
N GLY A 113 -23.57 -15.90 2.13
CA GLY A 113 -23.55 -15.68 0.68
C GLY A 113 -23.70 -14.23 0.25
N ARG A 114 -23.84 -13.28 1.19
CA ARG A 114 -24.00 -11.86 0.89
C ARG A 114 -22.66 -11.25 0.46
N LEU A 115 -22.70 -10.42 -0.57
CA LEU A 115 -21.55 -9.59 -0.95
C LEU A 115 -21.41 -8.41 0.02
N ALA A 116 -20.18 -8.18 0.50
CA ALA A 116 -19.88 -7.07 1.40
C ALA A 116 -18.52 -6.45 1.06
N PRO A 117 -18.47 -5.12 0.80
CA PRO A 117 -17.19 -4.42 0.77
C PRO A 117 -16.65 -4.26 2.19
N VAL A 118 -15.35 -4.54 2.36
CA VAL A 118 -14.61 -4.30 3.59
C VAL A 118 -13.49 -3.33 3.27
N THR A 119 -13.42 -2.22 3.99
CA THR A 119 -12.35 -1.24 3.84
C THR A 119 -11.39 -1.38 5.00
N VAL A 120 -10.12 -1.60 4.70
CA VAL A 120 -9.03 -1.58 5.69
C VAL A 120 -8.06 -0.48 5.33
N ARG A 121 -7.64 0.29 6.33
CA ARG A 121 -6.75 1.43 6.18
C ARG A 121 -5.41 1.16 6.85
N GLU A 122 -4.35 1.67 6.24
CA GLU A 122 -2.98 1.57 6.71
C GLU A 122 -2.34 2.96 6.69
N GLN A 123 -1.81 3.40 7.83
CA GLN A 123 -0.87 4.52 7.89
C GLN A 123 0.55 3.95 7.92
N PRO A 124 1.34 4.06 6.84
CA PRO A 124 2.70 3.58 6.85
C PRO A 124 3.58 4.46 7.76
N ASP A 125 4.40 3.84 8.61
CA ASP A 125 5.28 4.54 9.55
C ASP A 125 6.76 4.10 9.48
N ASP A 126 7.10 3.02 8.76
CA ASP A 126 8.39 2.33 8.92
C ASP A 126 9.10 1.86 7.62
N PHE A 127 8.95 2.58 6.49
CA PHE A 127 9.56 2.13 5.23
C PHE A 127 11.10 2.01 5.31
N ASN A 128 11.61 0.84 4.94
CA ASN A 128 13.04 0.56 4.81
C ASN A 128 13.36 -0.01 3.43
N GLY A 129 14.03 0.79 2.58
CA GLY A 129 14.38 0.41 1.22
C GLY A 129 15.36 -0.76 1.09
N LEU A 130 15.99 -1.22 2.17
CA LEU A 130 16.86 -2.40 2.21
C LEU A 130 16.12 -3.68 2.58
N LYS A 131 14.82 -3.59 2.86
CA LYS A 131 13.95 -4.70 3.27
C LYS A 131 12.79 -4.83 2.30
N ALA A 132 12.23 -6.04 2.22
CA ALA A 132 10.90 -6.22 1.67
C ALA A 132 9.88 -5.86 2.76
N SER A 133 8.75 -5.28 2.38
CA SER A 133 7.67 -4.97 3.31
C SER A 133 6.49 -5.89 3.05
N LEU A 134 6.12 -6.70 4.05
CA LEU A 134 5.00 -7.64 3.95
C LEU A 134 3.87 -7.18 4.88
N ALA A 135 2.64 -7.13 4.39
CA ALA A 135 1.45 -6.96 5.20
C ALA A 135 0.58 -8.21 5.21
N PHE A 136 -0.08 -8.47 6.33
CA PHE A 136 -1.11 -9.50 6.45
C PHE A 136 -2.43 -8.87 6.88
N PHE A 137 -3.46 -9.01 6.04
CA PHE A 137 -4.83 -8.54 6.28
C PHE A 137 -5.67 -9.73 6.75
N SER A 138 -6.46 -9.53 7.81
CA SER A 138 -7.35 -10.54 8.38
C SER A 138 -8.80 -10.18 8.09
N LEU A 139 -9.43 -10.75 7.04
CA LEU A 139 -10.77 -10.35 6.59
C LEU A 139 -11.82 -11.48 6.68
N ASP A 140 -11.44 -12.64 7.19
CA ASP A 140 -12.36 -13.75 7.42
C ASP A 140 -12.57 -13.98 8.92
N ALA A 141 -13.76 -13.66 9.43
CA ALA A 141 -14.14 -13.89 10.82
C ALA A 141 -14.22 -15.39 11.20
N GLY A 142 -14.33 -16.28 10.21
CA GLY A 142 -14.26 -17.73 10.42
C GLY A 142 -12.87 -18.24 10.82
N CYS A 143 -11.83 -17.43 10.63
CA CYS A 143 -10.47 -17.74 11.04
C CYS A 143 -10.11 -17.03 12.35
N VAL A 144 -10.44 -17.68 13.47
CA VAL A 144 -10.11 -17.20 14.82
C VAL A 144 -8.59 -17.12 15.00
N GLU A 145 -8.09 -16.07 15.66
CA GLU A 145 -6.64 -15.86 15.90
C GLU A 145 -5.77 -15.96 14.63
N ALA A 146 -6.25 -15.37 13.53
CA ALA A 146 -5.60 -15.39 12.23
C ALA A 146 -4.11 -15.07 12.33
N SER A 147 -3.28 -16.03 11.92
CA SER A 147 -1.83 -15.94 11.96
C SER A 147 -1.24 -16.40 10.62
N LEU A 148 -0.07 -15.86 10.29
CA LEU A 148 0.65 -16.18 9.07
C LEU A 148 2.10 -16.50 9.42
N ARG A 149 2.59 -17.66 8.98
CA ARG A 149 3.95 -18.13 9.24
C ARG A 149 4.64 -18.61 7.98
N PRO A 150 5.98 -18.71 7.95
CA PRO A 150 6.65 -19.37 6.84
C PRO A 150 6.23 -20.84 6.79
N ALA A 151 5.98 -21.37 5.60
CA ALA A 151 5.58 -22.76 5.42
C ALA A 151 6.64 -23.72 6.00
N GLY A 152 6.19 -24.77 6.69
CA GLY A 152 7.08 -25.75 7.35
C GLY A 152 7.82 -25.23 8.58
N ARG A 153 7.49 -24.02 9.07
CA ARG A 153 8.03 -23.44 10.32
C ARG A 153 6.93 -23.25 11.35
N THR A 154 7.32 -22.95 12.59
CA THR A 154 6.40 -22.76 13.72
C THR A 154 6.36 -21.32 14.25
N ALA A 155 7.38 -20.51 13.96
CA ALA A 155 7.42 -19.10 14.34
C ALA A 155 6.57 -18.26 13.38
N ASP A 156 5.66 -17.46 13.94
CA ASP A 156 4.75 -16.62 13.16
C ASP A 156 5.44 -15.35 12.64
N LEU A 157 5.15 -15.00 11.38
CA LEU A 157 5.44 -13.68 10.83
C LEU A 157 4.41 -12.68 11.35
N PHE A 158 3.15 -13.08 11.44
CA PHE A 158 2.04 -12.30 11.98
C PHE A 158 1.22 -13.20 12.89
N LYS A 159 0.88 -12.71 14.08
CA LYS A 159 0.23 -13.52 15.12
C LYS A 159 -1.05 -12.85 15.58
N ALA A 160 -2.15 -13.61 15.55
CA ALA A 160 -3.46 -13.22 16.05
C ALA A 160 -3.91 -11.83 15.57
N ILE A 161 -3.85 -11.60 14.25
CA ILE A 161 -4.28 -10.34 13.65
C ILE A 161 -5.80 -10.21 13.76
N PRO A 162 -6.32 -9.15 14.41
CA PRO A 162 -7.75 -8.95 14.56
C PRO A 162 -8.48 -8.90 13.21
N THR A 163 -9.70 -9.45 13.15
CA THR A 163 -10.51 -9.36 11.94
C THR A 163 -10.84 -7.91 11.59
N GLY A 164 -10.79 -7.57 10.30
CA GLY A 164 -11.00 -6.23 9.78
C GLY A 164 -9.77 -5.33 9.86
N THR A 165 -8.61 -5.86 10.26
CA THR A 165 -7.37 -5.09 10.37
C THR A 165 -6.24 -5.71 9.55
N LEU A 166 -5.10 -5.05 9.57
CA LEU A 166 -3.84 -5.55 9.01
C LEU A 166 -2.69 -5.26 9.98
N GLN A 167 -1.59 -5.98 9.77
CA GLN A 167 -0.29 -5.60 10.31
C GLN A 167 0.76 -5.70 9.19
N ARG A 168 1.73 -4.78 9.21
CA ARG A 168 2.88 -4.77 8.31
C ARG A 168 4.18 -5.01 9.06
N ARG A 169 5.14 -5.65 8.39
CA ARG A 169 6.49 -5.88 8.89
C ARG A 169 7.51 -5.76 7.77
N SER A 170 8.65 -5.16 8.10
CA SER A 170 9.87 -5.24 7.30
C SER A 170 10.54 -6.61 7.50
N ILE A 171 10.88 -7.28 6.39
CA ILE A 171 11.57 -8.59 6.38
C ILE A 171 12.77 -8.57 5.42
N ASN A 172 13.73 -9.45 5.66
CA ASN A 172 14.85 -9.61 4.73
C ASN A 172 14.35 -10.06 3.35
N PRO A 173 14.93 -9.56 2.25
CA PRO A 173 14.67 -10.11 0.93
C PRO A 173 14.97 -11.61 0.89
N VAL A 174 14.00 -12.41 0.47
CA VAL A 174 14.04 -13.88 0.55
C VAL A 174 12.94 -14.50 -0.31
N SER A 175 13.16 -15.70 -0.82
CA SER A 175 12.08 -16.53 -1.36
C SER A 175 11.20 -17.03 -0.20
N LEU A 176 9.90 -16.78 -0.26
CA LEU A 176 9.00 -17.06 0.86
C LEU A 176 7.70 -17.73 0.39
N SER A 177 7.39 -18.88 0.98
CA SER A 177 6.02 -19.40 1.00
C SER A 177 5.46 -19.31 2.41
N VAL A 178 4.19 -18.94 2.53
CA VAL A 178 3.51 -18.71 3.80
C VAL A 178 2.37 -19.70 4.02
N GLN A 179 2.08 -19.99 5.27
CA GLN A 179 1.01 -20.86 5.70
C GLN A 179 0.05 -20.08 6.60
N LEU A 180 -1.25 -20.15 6.27
CA LEU A 180 -2.32 -19.64 7.12
C LEU A 180 -2.51 -20.55 8.33
N VAL A 181 -2.73 -19.92 9.49
CA VAL A 181 -3.08 -20.58 10.74
C VAL A 181 -4.30 -19.91 11.35
N CYS A 182 -5.31 -20.71 11.69
CA CYS A 182 -6.52 -20.31 12.40
C CYS A 182 -6.65 -21.17 13.65
N ALA A 183 -6.90 -20.58 14.82
CA ALA A 183 -7.03 -21.28 16.09
C ALA A 183 -5.89 -22.29 16.35
N ASN A 184 -4.65 -21.87 16.06
CA ASN A 184 -3.43 -22.68 16.15
C ASN A 184 -3.36 -23.91 15.22
N ALA A 185 -4.31 -24.09 14.30
CA ALA A 185 -4.30 -25.12 13.28
C ALA A 185 -3.94 -24.54 11.91
N THR A 186 -3.16 -25.29 11.13
CA THR A 186 -2.87 -24.97 9.74
C THR A 186 -4.13 -25.09 8.88
N VAL A 187 -4.41 -24.07 8.05
CA VAL A 187 -5.56 -24.02 7.15
C VAL A 187 -5.11 -23.83 5.71
N GLY A 188 -5.64 -24.64 4.80
CA GLY A 188 -5.35 -24.56 3.37
C GLY A 188 -3.92 -24.95 2.98
N ALA A 189 -3.64 -24.88 1.68
CA ALA A 189 -2.30 -25.09 1.15
C ALA A 189 -1.38 -23.88 1.43
N PRO A 190 -0.05 -24.08 1.51
CA PRO A 190 0.90 -22.98 1.50
C PRO A 190 0.69 -22.08 0.28
N LEU A 191 0.77 -20.76 0.49
CA LEU A 191 0.78 -19.76 -0.56
C LEU A 191 2.23 -19.37 -0.87
N ASP A 192 2.67 -19.61 -2.10
CA ASP A 192 3.97 -19.14 -2.56
C ASP A 192 3.92 -17.66 -2.91
N LEU A 193 4.83 -16.87 -2.33
CA LEU A 193 4.97 -15.44 -2.62
C LEU A 193 6.13 -15.17 -3.59
N GLY A 194 6.90 -16.21 -3.95
CA GLY A 194 8.10 -16.08 -4.76
C GLY A 194 9.20 -15.29 -4.04
N ASP A 195 10.01 -14.57 -4.84
CA ASP A 195 11.13 -13.78 -4.34
C ASP A 195 10.70 -12.39 -3.88
N LEU A 196 10.77 -12.17 -2.57
CA LEU A 196 10.51 -10.86 -1.98
C LEU A 196 11.76 -9.98 -2.08
N LYS A 197 11.61 -8.80 -2.68
CA LYS A 197 12.72 -7.90 -3.03
C LYS A 197 12.82 -6.71 -2.10
N ALA A 198 14.04 -6.20 -1.94
CA ALA A 198 14.30 -4.97 -1.20
C ALA A 198 13.57 -3.78 -1.85
N GLY A 199 12.94 -2.96 -1.02
CA GLY A 199 12.19 -1.78 -1.46
C GLY A 199 10.80 -2.07 -2.02
N GLU A 200 10.42 -3.34 -2.22
CA GLU A 200 9.08 -3.71 -2.67
C GLU A 200 8.13 -3.96 -1.49
N ARG A 201 6.84 -3.73 -1.75
CA ARG A 201 5.75 -3.91 -0.80
C ARG A 201 4.83 -5.02 -1.29
N TYR A 202 4.42 -5.89 -0.37
CA TYR A 202 3.55 -7.03 -0.64
C TYR A 202 2.44 -7.09 0.41
N SER A 203 1.30 -7.64 0.01
CA SER A 203 0.16 -7.90 0.87
C SER A 203 -0.30 -9.35 0.71
N VAL A 204 -0.57 -10.01 1.84
CA VAL A 204 -1.30 -11.27 1.91
C VAL A 204 -2.62 -11.00 2.60
N LEU A 205 -3.72 -11.42 1.99
CA LEU A 205 -5.06 -11.21 2.50
C LEU A 205 -5.71 -12.55 2.81
N LEU A 206 -6.07 -12.75 4.07
CA LEU A 206 -7.00 -13.77 4.49
C LEU A 206 -8.42 -13.30 4.15
N VAL A 207 -9.12 -14.02 3.29
CA VAL A 207 -10.47 -13.69 2.82
C VAL A 207 -11.40 -14.90 2.91
N PRO A 208 -12.71 -14.66 3.14
CA PRO A 208 -13.69 -15.74 3.12
C PRO A 208 -13.88 -16.31 1.71
N SER A 209 -14.23 -17.59 1.65
CA SER A 209 -14.63 -18.27 0.41
C SER A 209 -15.65 -19.36 0.69
N ALA A 210 -16.28 -19.88 -0.37
CA ALA A 210 -17.30 -20.92 -0.27
C ALA A 210 -16.79 -22.23 0.38
N THR A 211 -15.48 -22.49 0.34
CA THR A 211 -14.84 -23.68 0.93
C THR A 211 -14.08 -23.36 2.21
N GLY A 212 -14.32 -22.19 2.82
CA GLY A 212 -13.64 -21.72 4.03
C GLY A 212 -12.56 -20.66 3.75
N PRO A 213 -11.75 -20.32 4.76
CA PRO A 213 -10.76 -19.25 4.65
C PRO A 213 -9.68 -19.56 3.61
N ARG A 214 -9.28 -18.55 2.83
CA ARG A 214 -8.20 -18.67 1.83
C ARG A 214 -7.30 -17.44 1.84
N LEU A 215 -6.10 -17.60 1.29
CA LEU A 215 -5.15 -16.51 1.10
C LEU A 215 -5.19 -15.98 -0.35
N LEU A 216 -5.05 -14.66 -0.49
CA LEU A 216 -4.73 -13.96 -1.74
C LEU A 216 -3.43 -13.19 -1.55
N SER A 217 -2.60 -13.07 -2.58
CA SER A 217 -1.41 -12.22 -2.57
C SER A 217 -1.56 -11.05 -3.54
N ALA A 218 -0.85 -9.96 -3.21
CA ALA A 218 -0.69 -8.81 -4.06
C ALA A 218 0.72 -8.22 -3.90
N THR A 219 1.29 -7.74 -5.00
CA THR A 219 2.38 -6.76 -4.96
C THR A 219 1.75 -5.37 -4.93
N ASP A 220 2.15 -4.56 -3.96
CA ASP A 220 1.59 -3.22 -3.76
C ASP A 220 2.29 -2.23 -4.71
N THR A 221 1.63 -1.89 -5.81
CA THR A 221 2.14 -0.93 -6.81
C THR A 221 1.26 0.32 -6.88
N LEU A 222 1.84 1.48 -7.15
CA LEU A 222 1.09 2.69 -7.47
C LEU A 222 0.66 2.68 -8.95
N SER A 223 -0.49 3.28 -9.26
CA SER A 223 -0.89 3.54 -10.65
C SER A 223 -0.02 4.65 -11.22
N ASN A 224 0.46 4.46 -12.46
CA ASN A 224 1.19 5.48 -13.21
C ASN A 224 0.27 6.59 -13.71
#